data_AF-A0A536QCN7-F1
#
_entry.id   AF-A0A536QCN7-F1
#
_cell.length_a   1.000
_cell.length_b   1.000
_cell.length_c   1.000
_cell.angle_alpha   90.00
_cell.angle_beta   90.00
_cell.angle_gamma   90.00
#
_symmetry.space_group_name_H-M   'P 1'
#
loop_
_entity.id
_entity.type
_entity.pdbx_description
1 polymer ?
#
loop_
_entity_poly.entity_id
_entity_poly.type
_entity_poly.pdbx_seq_one_letter_code
_entity_poly.pdbx_strand_id
1 'polypeptide(L)'
;MAEPESRDALAQVLIANDGEVLGRLRLSAAEAARVCNVTPRQLIYWTKKGLVKPSADGEHDYDVYAMEKVIRIRQALEKGHSLEKAAQVVQREMGALQAEARRLDEMAPDALEDELRTRLERLESRIGELRRALPASLTIARLRKAVAVLARLDAQGALDNSGANGDTAKAVALRLGRAIDELELLLREVQPASV
;
A
#
# COMPACT_ATOMS: atom_id res chain seq x y z
N MET A 1 -25.48 24.46 -16.28
CA MET A 1 -25.36 23.05 -15.88
C MET A 1 -24.04 22.44 -16.40
N ALA A 2 -22.87 22.95 -15.97
CA ALA A 2 -21.55 22.49 -16.46
C ALA A 2 -20.65 21.90 -15.35
N GLU A 3 -21.16 21.83 -14.11
CA GLU A 3 -20.41 21.33 -12.94
C GLU A 3 -20.19 19.81 -12.85
N PRO A 4 -21.07 18.92 -13.36
CA PRO A 4 -20.84 17.48 -13.23
C PRO A 4 -19.74 16.97 -14.18
N GLU A 5 -19.70 17.42 -15.44
CA GLU A 5 -18.66 17.02 -16.41
C GLU A 5 -17.25 17.49 -16.02
N SER A 6 -17.14 18.69 -15.45
CA SER A 6 -15.85 19.21 -14.97
C SER A 6 -15.31 18.43 -13.76
N ARG A 7 -16.19 17.93 -12.89
CA ARG A 7 -15.80 17.07 -11.76
C ARG A 7 -15.35 15.69 -12.21
N ASP A 8 -15.98 15.14 -13.25
CA ASP A 8 -15.64 13.83 -13.79
C ASP A 8 -14.29 13.86 -14.53
N ALA A 9 -14.05 14.91 -15.32
CA ALA A 9 -12.74 15.16 -15.95
C ALA A 9 -11.64 15.36 -14.90
N LEU A 10 -11.92 16.12 -13.82
CA LEU A 10 -10.97 16.29 -12.72
C LEU A 10 -10.71 14.96 -11.99
N ALA A 11 -11.73 14.15 -11.75
CA ALA A 11 -11.58 12.84 -11.12
C ALA A 11 -10.72 11.91 -11.98
N GLN A 12 -10.94 11.90 -13.29
CA GLN A 12 -10.17 11.09 -14.23
C GLN A 12 -8.71 11.53 -14.34
N VAL A 13 -8.46 12.85 -14.33
CA VAL A 13 -7.11 13.42 -14.26
C VAL A 13 -6.45 13.10 -12.92
N LEU A 14 -7.17 13.17 -11.80
CA LEU A 14 -6.64 12.86 -10.48
C LEU A 14 -6.29 11.37 -10.35
N ILE A 15 -7.15 10.46 -10.82
CA ILE A 15 -6.89 9.02 -10.83
C ILE A 15 -5.64 8.69 -11.67
N ALA A 16 -5.50 9.30 -12.86
CA ALA A 16 -4.31 9.15 -13.69
C ALA A 16 -3.06 9.73 -13.00
N ASN A 17 -3.22 10.84 -12.28
CA ASN A 17 -2.13 11.55 -11.64
C ASN A 17 -1.75 11.03 -10.26
N ASP A 18 -2.53 10.15 -9.62
CA ASP A 18 -2.27 9.70 -8.25
C ASP A 18 -0.83 9.15 -8.10
N GLY A 19 -0.33 8.41 -9.09
CA GLY A 19 1.06 7.94 -9.11
C GLY A 19 2.08 9.06 -9.31
N GLU A 20 1.82 9.98 -10.23
CA GLU A 20 2.74 11.07 -10.60
C GLU A 20 2.81 12.18 -9.53
N VAL A 21 1.69 12.49 -8.88
CA VAL A 21 1.60 13.45 -7.77
C VAL A 21 2.33 12.89 -6.56
N LEU A 22 2.13 11.61 -6.24
CA LEU A 22 2.89 10.94 -5.18
C LEU A 22 4.39 10.91 -5.50
N GLY A 23 4.79 10.65 -6.75
CA GLY A 23 6.19 10.69 -7.17
C GLY A 23 6.87 12.06 -6.98
N ARG A 24 6.12 13.15 -7.17
CA ARG A 24 6.60 14.53 -7.02
C ARG A 24 6.47 15.09 -5.60
N LEU A 25 5.78 14.39 -4.70
CA LEU A 25 5.59 14.87 -3.33
C LEU A 25 6.95 14.98 -2.62
N ARG A 26 7.23 16.18 -2.10
CA ARG A 26 8.39 16.48 -1.26
C ARG A 26 7.88 17.25 -0.05
N LEU A 27 8.09 16.69 1.14
CA LEU A 27 7.64 17.28 2.40
C LEU A 27 8.82 17.63 3.28
N SER A 28 8.75 18.78 3.96
CA SER A 28 9.70 19.09 5.02
C SER A 28 9.62 18.06 6.15
N ALA A 29 10.66 17.98 6.99
CA ALA A 29 10.66 17.11 8.16
C ALA A 29 9.43 17.30 9.07
N ALA A 30 8.95 18.54 9.24
CA ALA A 30 7.80 18.86 10.08
C ALA A 30 6.49 18.33 9.48
N GLU A 31 6.31 18.49 8.17
CA GLU A 31 5.13 18.00 7.44
C GLU A 31 5.14 16.47 7.38
N ALA A 32 6.28 15.87 7.05
CA ALA A 32 6.43 14.42 6.99
C ALA A 32 6.15 13.77 8.34
N ALA A 33 6.66 14.34 9.44
CA ALA A 33 6.38 13.85 10.79
C ALA A 33 4.87 13.89 11.10
N ARG A 34 4.19 14.99 10.73
CA ARG A 34 2.74 15.14 10.92
C ARG A 34 1.96 14.11 10.11
N VAL A 35 2.27 13.95 8.82
CA VAL A 35 1.57 13.00 7.93
C VAL A 35 1.80 11.56 8.36
N CYS A 36 3.02 11.22 8.81
CA CYS A 36 3.36 9.87 9.25
C CYS A 36 2.93 9.56 10.69
N ASN A 37 2.34 10.54 11.39
CA ASN A 37 1.92 10.45 12.79
C ASN A 37 3.08 10.05 13.74
N VAL A 38 4.23 10.72 13.60
CA VAL A 38 5.40 10.58 14.49
C VAL A 38 5.80 11.95 15.00
N THR A 39 6.54 12.01 16.11
CA THR A 39 7.08 13.28 16.58
C THR A 39 8.24 13.74 15.67
N PRO A 40 8.42 15.06 15.45
CA PRO A 40 9.58 15.57 14.71
C PRO A 40 10.91 15.07 15.29
N ARG A 41 10.98 14.90 16.61
CA ARG A 41 12.16 14.36 17.31
C ARG A 41 12.46 12.91 16.91
N GLN A 42 11.44 12.06 16.82
CA GLN A 42 11.61 10.68 16.34
C GLN A 42 12.09 10.65 14.90
N LEU A 43 11.47 11.43 14.01
CA LEU A 43 11.87 11.46 12.60
C LEU A 43 13.33 11.92 12.44
N ILE A 44 13.72 13.02 13.10
CA ILE A 44 15.11 13.51 13.11
C ILE A 44 16.07 12.44 13.65
N TYR A 45 15.70 11.76 14.74
CA TYR A 45 16.54 10.72 15.33
C TYR A 45 16.73 9.52 14.38
N TRP A 46 15.66 9.06 13.74
CA TRP A 46 15.72 7.95 12.77
C TRP A 46 16.53 8.32 11.53
N THR A 47 16.40 9.56 11.06
CA THR A 47 17.20 10.10 9.97
C THR A 47 18.69 10.17 10.34
N LYS A 48 19.02 10.69 11.52
CA LYS A 48 20.42 10.72 12.02
C LYS A 48 21.03 9.34 12.20
N LYS A 49 20.26 8.34 12.64
CA LYS A 49 20.71 6.94 12.70
C LYS A 49 20.82 6.27 11.32
N GLY A 50 20.42 6.94 10.24
CA GLY A 50 20.43 6.37 8.88
C GLY A 50 19.33 5.34 8.63
N LEU A 51 18.35 5.23 9.53
CA LEU A 51 17.24 4.29 9.39
C LEU A 51 16.26 4.76 8.32
N VAL A 52 16.08 6.07 8.21
CA VAL A 52 15.32 6.75 7.15
C VAL A 52 16.28 7.69 6.46
N LYS A 53 16.30 7.70 5.13
CA LYS A 53 17.03 8.70 4.36
C LYS A 53 16.01 9.69 3.81
N PRO A 54 16.28 11.00 3.84
CA PRO A 54 15.57 11.97 3.01
C PRO A 54 15.73 11.59 1.53
N SER A 55 15.00 12.30 0.67
CA SER A 55 15.05 12.07 -0.76
C SER A 55 16.48 12.16 -1.31
N ALA A 56 16.76 11.44 -2.41
CA ALA A 56 18.07 11.43 -3.04
C ALA A 56 18.48 12.81 -3.59
N ASP A 57 17.48 13.65 -3.92
CA ASP A 57 17.66 14.93 -4.60
C ASP A 57 17.73 16.15 -3.66
N GLY A 58 17.55 15.96 -2.35
CA GLY A 58 17.50 17.07 -1.39
C GLY A 58 17.67 16.66 0.07
N GLU A 59 18.48 17.41 0.82
CA GLU A 59 18.92 17.07 2.18
C GLU A 59 17.81 17.17 3.25
N HIS A 60 16.68 17.83 2.93
CA HIS A 60 15.63 18.17 3.91
C HIS A 60 14.21 17.73 3.53
N ASP A 61 14.04 17.10 2.37
CA ASP A 61 12.74 16.72 1.85
C ASP A 61 12.52 15.21 1.93
N TYR A 62 11.38 14.82 2.47
CA TYR A 62 10.93 13.44 2.58
C TYR A 62 9.98 13.16 1.42
N ASP A 63 10.40 12.25 0.55
CA ASP A 63 9.56 11.70 -0.51
C ASP A 63 8.68 10.56 0.01
N VAL A 64 7.81 10.05 -0.86
CA VAL A 64 6.87 8.97 -0.52
C VAL A 64 7.59 7.70 -0.04
N TYR A 65 8.80 7.42 -0.55
CA TYR A 65 9.57 6.26 -0.13
C TYR A 65 10.07 6.41 1.32
N ALA A 66 10.62 7.58 1.65
CA ALA A 66 11.03 7.89 3.01
C ALA A 66 9.83 7.83 3.97
N MET A 67 8.68 8.39 3.57
CA MET A 67 7.44 8.38 4.36
C MET A 67 6.89 6.97 4.60
N GLU A 68 6.83 6.11 3.57
CA GLU A 68 6.40 4.72 3.73
C GLU A 68 7.30 3.99 4.74
N LYS A 69 8.61 4.23 4.69
CA LYS A 69 9.56 3.65 5.65
C LYS A 69 9.28 4.10 7.09
N VAL A 70 9.01 5.39 7.29
CA VAL A 70 8.63 5.97 8.60
C VAL A 70 7.35 5.33 9.13
N ILE A 71 6.31 5.21 8.28
CA ILE A 71 5.02 4.62 8.65
C ILE A 71 5.19 3.16 9.08
N ARG A 72 5.94 2.36 8.33
CA ARG A 72 6.18 0.95 8.68
C ARG A 72 7.00 0.80 9.96
N ILE A 73 8.01 1.64 10.18
CA ILE A 73 8.78 1.64 11.43
C ILE A 73 7.85 1.95 12.61
N ARG A 74 6.99 2.98 12.49
CA ARG A 74 5.99 3.31 13.52
C ARG A 74 5.07 2.10 13.80
N GLN A 75 4.53 1.46 12.77
CA GLN A 75 3.65 0.29 12.92
C GLN A 75 4.37 -0.89 13.59
N ALA A 76 5.64 -1.13 13.28
CA ALA A 76 6.43 -2.18 13.92
C ALA A 76 6.72 -1.87 15.41
N LEU A 77 6.95 -0.60 15.75
CA LEU A 77 7.08 -0.16 17.13
C LEU A 77 5.78 -0.33 17.92
N GLU A 78 4.63 -0.04 17.31
CA GLU A 78 3.30 -0.26 17.91
C GLU A 78 3.03 -1.74 18.21
N LYS A 79 3.63 -2.65 17.43
CA LYS A 79 3.62 -4.11 17.67
C LYS A 79 4.60 -4.56 18.77
N GLY A 80 5.31 -3.64 19.42
CA GLY A 80 6.22 -3.94 20.52
C GLY A 80 7.65 -4.28 20.11
N HIS A 81 8.02 -4.11 18.83
CA HIS A 81 9.41 -4.29 18.42
C HIS A 81 10.30 -3.16 18.94
N SER A 82 11.58 -3.47 19.22
CA SER A 82 12.60 -2.44 19.41
C SER A 82 12.83 -1.67 18.10
N LEU A 83 13.34 -0.44 18.17
CA LEU A 83 13.63 0.36 16.97
C LEU A 83 14.56 -0.34 15.98
N GLU A 84 15.58 -1.04 16.49
CA GLU A 84 16.52 -1.78 15.65
C GLU A 84 15.85 -2.97 14.97
N LYS A 85 15.02 -3.71 15.70
CA LYS A 85 14.25 -4.82 15.13
C LYS A 85 13.24 -4.32 14.10
N ALA A 86 12.52 -3.25 14.41
CA ALA A 86 11.58 -2.59 13.50
C ALA A 86 12.28 -2.17 12.20
N ALA A 87 13.41 -1.46 12.29
CA ALA A 87 14.15 -1.03 11.12
C ALA A 87 14.64 -2.21 10.26
N GLN A 88 15.11 -3.30 10.89
CA GLN A 88 15.52 -4.51 10.17
C GLN A 88 14.35 -5.20 9.45
N VAL A 89 13.20 -5.33 10.11
CA VAL A 89 12.00 -5.92 9.51
C VAL A 89 11.55 -5.09 8.31
N VAL A 90 11.42 -3.78 8.48
CA VAL A 90 11.01 -2.86 7.40
C VAL A 90 12.00 -2.88 6.24
N GLN A 91 13.31 -2.90 6.51
CA GLN A 91 14.31 -2.98 5.45
C GLN A 91 14.17 -4.27 4.61
N ARG A 92 13.88 -5.41 5.26
CA ARG A 92 13.65 -6.68 4.56
C ARG A 92 12.36 -6.65 3.73
N GLU A 93 11.27 -6.17 4.32
CA GLU A 93 9.97 -6.04 3.62
C GLU A 93 10.08 -5.13 2.39
N MET A 94 10.70 -3.95 2.54
CA MET A 94 10.90 -3.01 1.44
C MET A 94 11.80 -3.61 0.35
N GLY A 95 12.84 -4.36 0.74
CA GLY A 95 13.69 -5.08 -0.21
C GLY A 95 12.95 -6.15 -0.99
N ALA A 96 12.06 -6.91 -0.34
CA ALA A 96 11.20 -7.90 -0.99
C ALA A 96 10.24 -7.22 -1.99
N LEU A 97 9.61 -6.11 -1.61
CA LEU A 97 8.74 -5.34 -2.49
C LEU A 97 9.47 -4.76 -3.71
N GLN A 98 10.72 -4.30 -3.54
CA GLN A 98 11.54 -3.82 -4.65
C GLN A 98 11.93 -4.96 -5.60
N ALA A 99 12.31 -6.12 -5.07
CA ALA A 99 12.62 -7.30 -5.89
C ALA A 99 11.38 -7.79 -6.65
N GLU A 100 10.22 -7.78 -6.00
CA GLU A 100 8.93 -8.09 -6.59
C GLU A 100 8.59 -7.15 -7.75
N ALA A 101 8.68 -5.84 -7.52
CA ALA A 101 8.42 -4.83 -8.55
C ALA A 101 9.33 -5.02 -9.77
N ARG A 102 10.63 -5.25 -9.56
CA ARG A 102 11.58 -5.54 -10.65
C ARG A 102 11.22 -6.79 -11.42
N ARG A 103 10.83 -7.88 -10.73
CA ARG A 103 10.41 -9.10 -11.42
C ARG A 103 9.19 -8.81 -12.31
N LEU A 104 8.20 -8.09 -11.79
CA LEU A 104 7.02 -7.71 -12.56
C LEU A 104 7.36 -6.78 -13.74
N ASP A 105 8.34 -5.90 -13.59
CA ASP A 105 8.84 -5.03 -14.66
C ASP A 105 9.50 -5.80 -15.81
N GLU A 106 10.17 -6.90 -15.49
CA GLU A 106 10.90 -7.76 -16.44
C GLU A 106 10.00 -8.80 -17.13
N MET A 107 8.74 -8.96 -16.70
CA MET A 107 7.81 -9.94 -17.26
C MET A 107 7.26 -9.50 -18.63
N ALA A 108 7.14 -10.47 -19.55
CA ALA A 108 6.44 -10.26 -20.81
C ALA A 108 4.93 -9.99 -20.56
N PRO A 109 4.24 -9.23 -21.44
CA PRO A 109 2.83 -8.88 -21.25
C PRO A 109 1.91 -10.08 -20.99
N ASP A 110 2.03 -11.15 -21.78
CA ASP A 110 1.19 -12.35 -21.61
C ASP A 110 1.45 -13.04 -20.25
N ALA A 111 2.71 -13.11 -19.83
CA ALA A 111 3.08 -13.66 -18.53
C ALA A 111 2.59 -12.80 -17.37
N LEU A 112 2.56 -11.46 -17.54
CA LEU A 112 1.99 -10.54 -16.56
C LEU A 112 0.48 -10.70 -16.46
N GLU A 113 -0.22 -10.91 -17.57
CA GLU A 113 -1.67 -11.19 -17.57
C GLU A 113 -1.99 -12.48 -16.81
N ASP A 114 -1.26 -13.57 -17.08
CA ASP A 114 -1.43 -14.85 -16.37
C ASP A 114 -1.16 -14.74 -14.87
N GLU A 115 -0.13 -13.96 -14.48
CA GLU A 115 0.17 -13.67 -13.08
C GLU A 115 -0.95 -12.85 -12.41
N LEU A 116 -1.50 -11.84 -13.09
CA LEU A 116 -2.63 -11.06 -12.59
C LEU A 116 -3.87 -11.95 -12.40
N ARG A 117 -4.18 -12.82 -13.35
CA ARG A 117 -5.27 -13.79 -13.25
C ARG A 117 -5.09 -14.70 -12.05
N THR A 118 -3.89 -15.27 -11.88
CA THR A 118 -3.55 -16.13 -10.75
C THR A 118 -3.71 -15.41 -9.41
N ARG A 119 -3.30 -14.14 -9.31
CA ARG A 119 -3.47 -13.33 -8.10
C ARG A 119 -4.93 -13.04 -7.80
N LEU A 120 -5.74 -12.78 -8.83
CA LEU A 120 -7.17 -12.51 -8.68
C LEU A 120 -7.90 -13.75 -8.15
N GLU A 121 -7.63 -14.92 -8.72
CA GLU A 121 -8.19 -16.19 -8.24
C GLU A 121 -7.82 -16.46 -6.77
N ARG A 122 -6.56 -16.21 -6.38
CA ARG A 122 -6.13 -16.34 -4.99
C ARG A 122 -6.86 -15.37 -4.06
N LEU A 123 -7.08 -14.13 -4.49
CA LEU A 123 -7.84 -13.13 -3.73
C LEU A 123 -9.28 -13.56 -3.52
N GLU A 124 -9.95 -14.01 -4.58
CA GLU A 124 -11.33 -14.50 -4.51
C GLU A 124 -11.47 -15.67 -3.56
N SER A 125 -10.54 -16.64 -3.62
CA SER A 125 -10.50 -17.77 -2.70
C SER A 125 -10.42 -17.33 -1.24
N ARG A 126 -9.50 -16.39 -0.93
CA ARG A 126 -9.31 -15.87 0.43
C ARG A 126 -10.48 -15.04 0.94
N ILE A 127 -11.14 -14.27 0.07
CA ILE A 127 -12.40 -13.59 0.41
C ILE A 127 -13.47 -14.62 0.75
N GLY A 128 -13.53 -15.72 0.00
CA GLY A 128 -14.42 -16.85 0.27
C GLY A 128 -14.17 -17.46 1.66
N GLU A 129 -12.91 -17.72 2.02
CA GLU A 129 -12.52 -18.23 3.33
C GLU A 129 -12.88 -17.25 4.46
N LEU A 130 -12.55 -15.97 4.32
CA LEU A 130 -12.91 -14.93 5.27
C LEU A 130 -14.43 -14.89 5.51
N ARG A 131 -15.24 -14.91 4.43
CA ARG A 131 -16.69 -14.93 4.52
C ARG A 131 -17.23 -16.14 5.28
N ARG A 132 -16.56 -17.30 5.21
CA ARG A 132 -16.93 -18.53 5.91
C ARG A 132 -16.46 -18.55 7.37
N ALA A 133 -15.27 -18.03 7.64
CA ALA A 133 -14.64 -18.06 8.96
C ALA A 133 -15.20 -17.01 9.93
N LEU A 134 -15.85 -15.97 9.42
CA LEU A 134 -16.36 -14.88 10.24
C LEU A 134 -17.80 -15.18 10.70
N PRO A 135 -18.07 -15.34 12.02
CA PRO A 135 -19.44 -15.49 12.51
C PRO A 135 -20.25 -14.24 12.18
N ALA A 136 -21.54 -14.41 11.88
CA ALA A 136 -22.44 -13.33 11.45
C ALA A 136 -22.51 -12.14 12.43
N SER A 137 -22.07 -12.30 13.68
CA SER A 137 -22.22 -11.33 14.77
C SER A 137 -21.03 -10.40 15.02
N LEU A 138 -19.82 -10.65 14.47
CA LEU A 138 -18.62 -9.86 14.81
C LEU A 138 -18.09 -8.97 13.66
N THR A 139 -18.80 -8.95 12.53
CA THR A 139 -18.13 -8.73 11.25
C THR A 139 -18.70 -7.64 10.35
N ILE A 140 -19.66 -6.86 10.80
CA ILE A 140 -20.27 -5.90 9.88
C ILE A 140 -19.38 -4.65 9.67
N ALA A 141 -18.70 -4.14 10.71
CA ALA A 141 -17.96 -2.87 10.57
C ALA A 141 -16.58 -3.01 9.91
N ARG A 142 -15.78 -4.02 10.29
CA ARG A 142 -14.41 -4.21 9.76
C ARG A 142 -14.39 -4.80 8.34
N LEU A 143 -15.26 -5.79 8.03
CA LEU A 143 -15.42 -6.24 6.63
C LEU A 143 -16.02 -5.15 5.75
N ARG A 144 -16.99 -4.33 6.23
CA ARG A 144 -17.47 -3.19 5.44
C ARG A 144 -16.33 -2.24 5.09
N LYS A 145 -15.35 -2.04 5.98
CA LYS A 145 -14.18 -1.20 5.69
C LYS A 145 -13.27 -1.81 4.62
N ALA A 146 -12.93 -3.10 4.74
CA ALA A 146 -12.08 -3.79 3.75
C ALA A 146 -12.78 -3.93 2.38
N VAL A 147 -14.07 -4.29 2.37
CA VAL A 147 -14.89 -4.38 1.16
C VAL A 147 -15.12 -2.99 0.56
N ALA A 148 -15.26 -1.92 1.35
CA ALA A 148 -15.35 -0.56 0.82
C ALA A 148 -14.04 -0.07 0.18
N VAL A 149 -12.89 -0.56 0.64
CA VAL A 149 -11.60 -0.28 -0.02
C VAL A 149 -11.52 -1.00 -1.37
N LEU A 150 -11.92 -2.28 -1.43
CA LEU A 150 -11.96 -3.05 -2.67
C LEU A 150 -13.01 -2.52 -3.65
N ALA A 151 -14.21 -2.19 -3.18
CA ALA A 151 -15.27 -1.59 -3.99
C ALA A 151 -14.92 -0.18 -4.46
N ARG A 152 -14.11 0.58 -3.71
CA ARG A 152 -13.55 1.85 -4.21
C ARG A 152 -12.53 1.62 -5.31
N LEU A 153 -11.69 0.60 -5.20
CA LEU A 153 -10.72 0.26 -6.23
C LEU A 153 -11.41 -0.21 -7.53
N ASP A 154 -12.50 -0.96 -7.39
CA ASP A 154 -13.38 -1.38 -8.50
C ASP A 154 -14.13 -0.19 -9.12
N ALA A 155 -14.79 0.64 -8.30
CA ALA A 155 -15.54 1.82 -8.74
C ALA A 155 -14.66 2.94 -9.33
N GLN A 156 -13.35 2.92 -9.07
CA GLN A 156 -12.38 3.84 -9.70
C GLN A 156 -11.91 3.35 -11.08
N GLY A 157 -12.49 2.27 -11.62
CA GLY A 157 -12.18 1.77 -12.97
C GLY A 157 -10.77 1.20 -13.10
N ALA A 158 -10.11 0.87 -11.98
CA ALA A 158 -8.74 0.37 -11.98
C ALA A 158 -8.62 -1.05 -12.59
N LEU A 159 -9.73 -1.78 -12.68
CA LEU A 159 -9.81 -3.08 -13.34
C LEU A 159 -10.10 -2.95 -14.84
N ASP A 160 -10.94 -1.98 -15.24
CA ASP A 160 -11.36 -1.80 -16.65
C ASP A 160 -10.34 -0.99 -17.49
N ASN A 161 -9.53 -0.13 -16.88
CA ASN A 161 -8.49 0.65 -17.58
C ASN A 161 -7.10 -0.04 -17.66
N SER A 162 -7.02 -1.34 -17.35
CA SER A 162 -5.80 -2.15 -17.42
C SER A 162 -5.16 -2.17 -18.82
N GLY A 163 -5.92 -1.79 -19.86
CA GLY A 163 -5.44 -1.71 -21.24
C GLY A 163 -4.65 -0.45 -21.62
N ALA A 164 -4.56 0.58 -20.77
CA ALA A 164 -4.05 1.89 -21.22
C ALA A 164 -2.59 2.21 -20.91
N ASN A 165 -1.96 1.60 -19.89
CA ASN A 165 -0.54 1.83 -19.58
C ASN A 165 0.03 0.75 -18.64
N GLY A 166 1.18 0.18 -18.99
CA GLY A 166 1.83 -0.89 -18.21
C GLY A 166 2.19 -0.47 -16.77
N ASP A 167 2.47 0.81 -16.54
CA ASP A 167 2.74 1.35 -15.20
C ASP A 167 1.51 1.35 -14.28
N THR A 168 0.32 1.49 -14.87
CA THR A 168 -0.96 1.46 -14.13
C THR A 168 -1.28 0.05 -13.66
N ALA A 169 -1.07 -0.95 -14.53
CA ALA A 169 -1.24 -2.37 -14.19
C ALA A 169 -0.26 -2.82 -13.08
N LYS A 170 1.01 -2.39 -13.15
CA LYS A 170 2.02 -2.65 -12.11
C LYS A 170 1.64 -2.02 -10.76
N ALA A 171 1.17 -0.77 -10.77
CA ALA A 171 0.73 -0.09 -9.56
C ALA A 171 -0.48 -0.79 -8.91
N VAL A 172 -1.43 -1.29 -9.73
CA VAL A 172 -2.57 -2.09 -9.26
C VAL A 172 -2.10 -3.42 -8.67
N ALA A 173 -1.20 -4.14 -9.33
CA ALA A 173 -0.65 -5.41 -8.83
C ALA A 173 0.03 -5.28 -7.45
N LEU A 174 0.80 -4.20 -7.23
CA LEU A 174 1.46 -3.93 -5.95
C LEU A 174 0.44 -3.58 -4.84
N ARG A 175 -0.60 -2.80 -5.17
CA ARG A 175 -1.68 -2.46 -4.23
C ARG A 175 -2.49 -3.70 -3.83
N LEU A 176 -2.80 -4.55 -4.80
CA LEU A 176 -3.47 -5.83 -4.56
C LEU A 176 -2.61 -6.74 -3.69
N GLY A 177 -1.31 -6.87 -3.97
CA GLY A 177 -0.37 -7.64 -3.13
C GLY A 177 -0.34 -7.17 -1.68
N ARG A 178 -0.32 -5.85 -1.44
CA ARG A 178 -0.39 -5.30 -0.08
C ARG A 178 -1.71 -5.62 0.62
N ALA A 179 -2.83 -5.51 -0.09
CA ALA A 179 -4.15 -5.83 0.46
C ALA A 179 -4.26 -7.33 0.79
N ILE A 180 -3.68 -8.20 -0.03
CA ILE A 180 -3.52 -9.65 0.21
C ILE A 180 -2.79 -9.87 1.53
N ASP A 181 -1.60 -9.28 1.72
CA ASP A 181 -0.78 -9.44 2.92
C ASP A 181 -1.52 -8.99 4.19
N GLU A 182 -2.20 -7.85 4.13
CA GLU A 182 -2.96 -7.30 5.27
C GLU A 182 -4.15 -8.19 5.65
N LEU A 183 -4.88 -8.70 4.67
CA LEU A 183 -5.92 -9.70 4.91
C LEU A 183 -5.35 -11.01 5.48
N GLU A 184 -4.08 -11.32 5.22
CA GLU A 184 -3.44 -12.59 5.62
C GLU A 184 -3.05 -12.52 7.09
N LEU A 185 -2.54 -11.34 7.49
CA LEU A 185 -2.32 -10.99 8.88
C LEU A 185 -3.64 -11.04 9.68
N LEU A 186 -4.70 -10.42 9.16
CA LEU A 186 -6.01 -10.42 9.82
C LEU A 186 -6.63 -11.81 9.93
N LEU A 187 -6.46 -12.67 8.92
CA LEU A 187 -6.90 -14.06 8.98
C LEU A 187 -6.20 -14.84 10.09
N ARG A 188 -4.89 -14.66 10.26
CA ARG A 188 -4.12 -15.29 11.34
C ARG A 188 -4.57 -14.82 12.73
N GLU A 189 -5.03 -13.58 12.85
CA GLU A 189 -5.55 -13.03 14.12
C GLU A 189 -6.95 -13.55 14.47
N VAL A 190 -7.75 -13.92 13.46
CA VAL A 190 -9.14 -14.41 13.64
C VAL A 190 -9.19 -15.94 13.79
N GLN A 191 -8.24 -16.67 13.23
CA GLN A 191 -8.11 -18.11 13.48
C GLN A 191 -7.74 -18.31 14.97
N PRO A 192 -8.57 -18.99 15.78
CA PRO A 192 -8.12 -19.40 17.11
C PRO A 192 -6.88 -20.28 16.91
N ALA A 193 -5.84 -20.08 17.73
CA ALA A 193 -4.71 -20.98 17.77
C ALA A 193 -5.25 -22.40 18.00
N SER A 194 -5.33 -23.17 16.91
CA SER A 194 -5.64 -24.59 16.95
C SER A 194 -4.55 -25.25 17.77
N VAL A 195 -4.95 -25.73 18.95
CA VAL A 195 -4.18 -26.61 19.84
C VAL A 195 -3.71 -27.85 19.07
#